data_AF-A0A0D1LY64-F1
#
_entry.id   AF-A0A0D1LY64-F1
#
_cell.length_a   1.000
_cell.length_b   1.000
_cell.length_c   1.000
_cell.angle_alpha   90.00
_cell.angle_beta   90.00
_cell.angle_gamma   90.00
#
_symmetry.space_group_name_H-M   'P 1'
#
loop_
_entity.id
_entity.type
_entity.pdbx_description
1 polymer ?
#
loop_
_entity_poly.entity_id
_entity_poly.type
_entity_poly.pdbx_seq_one_letter_code
_entity_poly.pdbx_strand_id
1 'polypeptide(L)'
;MLKEGTLADTTQEKSEAILKKFKEKFGSWRIKAIRGKDIKDFLDAYEFFRNSKVNLRSNLNMFFDYCWLDTNPQVIPASPMNELRFKRQSMTQAELDKIKDKCLFSDEFKKLKELMITDEKEERSYLVRRNKHRYRLFVEFCYLNGTRYGEAAGSTWSHANQGGFILIHKLIGENL
;
A
#
# COMPACT_ATOMS: atom_id res chain seq x y z
N MET A 1 5.82 21.82 -22.33
CA MET A 1 5.34 20.44 -22.16
C MET A 1 5.75 19.97 -20.77
N LEU A 2 4.81 19.95 -19.82
CA LEU A 2 5.03 19.32 -18.52
C LEU A 2 5.09 17.81 -18.76
N LYS A 3 6.18 17.15 -18.36
CA LYS A 3 6.23 15.68 -18.31
C LYS A 3 5.14 15.23 -17.34
N GLU A 4 4.14 14.52 -17.86
CA GLU A 4 3.16 13.83 -17.03
C GLU A 4 3.92 12.98 -16.00
N GLY A 5 3.63 13.20 -14.71
CA GLY A 5 4.21 12.40 -13.66
C GLY A 5 3.70 10.97 -13.82
N THR A 6 4.55 10.06 -14.29
CA THR A 6 4.22 8.64 -14.39
C THR A 6 3.98 8.07 -12.99
N LEU A 7 2.72 7.77 -12.68
CA LEU A 7 2.35 7.02 -11.49
C LEU A 7 2.86 5.58 -11.60
N ALA A 8 3.11 4.92 -10.48
CA ALA A 8 3.33 3.48 -10.48
C ALA A 8 2.04 2.76 -10.94
N ASP A 9 2.17 1.66 -11.71
CA ASP A 9 1.04 0.94 -12.31
C ASP A 9 -0.07 0.60 -11.31
N THR A 10 0.30 0.09 -10.13
CA THR A 10 -0.68 -0.24 -9.07
C THR A 10 -1.42 0.97 -8.50
N THR A 11 -0.81 2.16 -8.55
CA THR A 11 -1.45 3.42 -8.17
C THR A 11 -2.34 3.93 -9.30
N GLN A 12 -1.93 3.75 -10.55
CA GLN A 12 -2.74 4.07 -11.73
C GLN A 12 -4.01 3.22 -11.77
N GLU A 13 -3.91 1.89 -11.69
CA GLU A 13 -5.07 0.97 -11.71
C GLU A 13 -6.11 1.32 -10.63
N LYS A 14 -5.64 1.58 -9.40
CA LYS A 14 -6.52 1.98 -8.29
C LYS A 14 -7.21 3.33 -8.56
N SER A 15 -6.49 4.26 -9.16
CA SER A 15 -7.03 5.59 -9.51
C SER A 15 -8.04 5.49 -10.64
N GLU A 16 -7.79 4.68 -11.67
CA GLU A 16 -8.71 4.44 -12.79
C GLU A 16 -10.03 3.80 -12.33
N ALA A 17 -9.98 2.79 -11.46
CA ALA A 17 -11.17 2.15 -10.92
C ALA A 17 -12.07 3.14 -10.16
N ILE A 18 -11.45 4.06 -9.42
CA ILE A 18 -12.11 5.15 -8.70
C ILE A 18 -12.71 6.17 -9.67
N LEU A 19 -11.93 6.61 -10.66
CA LEU A 19 -12.37 7.61 -11.63
C LEU A 19 -13.51 7.08 -12.49
N LYS A 20 -13.49 5.79 -12.86
CA LYS A 20 -14.58 5.12 -13.56
C LYS A 20 -15.90 5.26 -12.79
N LYS A 21 -15.89 4.93 -11.50
CA LYS A 21 -17.06 5.04 -10.61
C LYS A 21 -17.55 6.48 -10.44
N PHE A 22 -16.62 7.42 -10.30
CA PHE A 22 -16.96 8.84 -10.24
C PHE A 22 -17.62 9.31 -11.55
N LYS A 23 -17.07 8.91 -12.70
CA LYS A 23 -17.60 9.21 -14.03
C LYS A 23 -18.95 8.56 -14.29
N GLU A 24 -19.19 7.35 -13.82
CA GLU A 24 -20.50 6.69 -13.89
C GLU A 24 -21.58 7.50 -13.16
N LYS A 25 -21.24 8.09 -12.00
CA LYS A 25 -22.19 8.89 -11.22
C LYS A 25 -22.36 10.32 -11.73
N PHE A 26 -21.27 11.00 -12.03
CA PHE A 26 -21.24 12.45 -12.27
C PHE A 26 -20.84 12.83 -13.70
N GLY A 27 -20.50 11.87 -14.57
CA GLY A 27 -19.95 12.16 -15.91
C GLY A 27 -20.89 12.88 -16.86
N SER A 28 -22.21 12.82 -16.62
CA SER A 28 -23.22 13.59 -17.36
C SER A 28 -23.56 14.93 -16.71
N TRP A 29 -23.02 15.20 -15.52
CA TRP A 29 -23.33 16.41 -14.76
C TRP A 29 -22.39 17.54 -15.19
N ARG A 30 -22.89 18.77 -15.15
CA ARG A 30 -22.01 19.94 -15.22
C ARG A 30 -21.22 19.99 -13.91
N ILE A 31 -19.90 20.16 -13.98
CA ILE A 31 -19.01 20.16 -12.79
C ILE A 31 -19.50 21.17 -11.73
N LYS A 32 -19.91 22.37 -12.15
CA LYS A 32 -20.48 23.42 -11.28
C LYS A 32 -21.79 23.06 -10.57
N ALA A 33 -22.48 22.00 -11.01
CA ALA A 33 -23.71 21.52 -10.38
C ALA A 33 -23.43 20.51 -9.25
N ILE A 34 -22.20 19.99 -9.13
CA ILE A 34 -21.80 19.04 -8.11
C ILE A 34 -21.54 19.81 -6.81
N ARG A 35 -22.30 19.53 -5.75
CA ARG A 35 -22.16 20.19 -4.44
C ARG A 35 -21.50 19.26 -3.43
N GLY A 36 -21.05 19.83 -2.30
CA GLY A 36 -20.46 19.06 -1.21
C GLY A 36 -21.34 17.90 -0.74
N LYS A 37 -22.67 18.12 -0.64
CA LYS A 37 -23.62 17.05 -0.29
C LYS A 37 -23.57 15.86 -1.25
N ASP A 38 -23.52 16.11 -2.56
CA ASP A 38 -23.54 15.05 -3.57
C ASP A 38 -22.27 14.19 -3.50
N ILE A 39 -21.13 14.83 -3.23
CA ILE A 39 -19.86 14.15 -3.01
C ILE A 39 -19.88 13.38 -1.69
N LYS A 40 -20.47 13.93 -0.62
CA LYS A 40 -20.63 13.24 0.65
C LYS A 40 -21.46 11.96 0.47
N ASP A 41 -22.62 12.07 -0.17
CA ASP A 41 -23.51 10.94 -0.43
C ASP A 41 -22.81 9.87 -1.29
N PHE A 42 -22.00 10.30 -2.28
CA PHE A 42 -21.13 9.39 -3.04
C PHE A 42 -20.13 8.66 -2.14
N LEU A 43 -19.41 9.36 -1.26
CA LEU A 43 -18.40 8.77 -0.37
C LEU A 43 -18.99 7.89 0.75
N ASP A 44 -20.19 8.22 1.21
CA ASP A 44 -20.93 7.46 2.22
C ASP A 44 -21.51 6.16 1.63
N ALA A 45 -21.98 6.20 0.37
CA ALA A 45 -22.52 5.03 -0.33
C ALA A 45 -21.47 3.95 -0.65
N TYR A 46 -20.18 4.26 -0.60
CA TYR A 46 -19.13 3.25 -0.76
C TYR A 46 -18.71 2.64 0.57
N GLU A 47 -18.92 1.33 0.72
CA GLU A 47 -18.23 0.50 1.71
C GLU A 47 -16.78 0.28 1.28
N PHE A 48 -15.93 1.28 1.52
CA PHE A 48 -14.49 1.12 1.43
C PHE A 48 -13.91 0.80 2.81
N PHE A 49 -12.87 -0.04 2.85
CA PHE A 49 -11.93 -0.06 3.97
C PHE A 49 -11.45 1.37 4.26
N ARG A 50 -11.34 1.74 5.54
CA ARG A 50 -11.04 3.10 6.06
C ARG A 50 -9.98 3.88 5.26
N ASN A 51 -8.87 3.23 4.89
CA ASN A 51 -7.76 3.85 4.17
C ASN A 51 -8.11 4.26 2.72
N SER A 52 -9.03 3.55 2.07
CA SER A 52 -9.42 3.84 0.69
C SER A 52 -10.32 5.08 0.59
N LYS A 53 -11.10 5.42 1.64
CA LYS A 53 -11.89 6.67 1.67
C LYS A 53 -11.02 7.92 1.76
N VAL A 54 -9.92 7.87 2.53
CA VAL A 54 -8.98 9.00 2.67
C VAL A 54 -8.26 9.29 1.36
N ASN A 55 -7.78 8.25 0.67
CA ASN A 55 -7.12 8.40 -0.63
C ASN A 55 -8.10 8.90 -1.69
N LEU A 56 -9.32 8.36 -1.72
CA LEU A 56 -10.37 8.81 -2.63
C LEU A 56 -10.70 10.31 -2.42
N ARG A 57 -10.82 10.74 -1.16
CA ARG A 57 -10.99 12.17 -0.84
C ARG A 57 -9.84 13.01 -1.39
N SER A 58 -8.60 12.60 -1.15
CA SER A 58 -7.42 13.34 -1.62
C SER A 58 -7.43 13.50 -3.15
N ASN A 59 -7.75 12.42 -3.87
CA ASN A 59 -7.82 12.43 -5.33
C ASN A 59 -8.94 13.35 -5.85
N LEU A 60 -10.13 13.30 -5.23
CA LEU A 60 -11.23 14.20 -5.57
C LEU A 60 -10.89 15.67 -5.25
N ASN A 61 -10.18 15.92 -4.15
CA ASN A 61 -9.71 17.27 -3.81
C ASN A 61 -8.82 17.82 -4.90
N MET A 62 -7.79 17.07 -5.30
CA MET A 62 -6.90 17.45 -6.39
C MET A 62 -7.65 17.69 -7.70
N PHE A 63 -8.66 16.86 -8.03
CA PHE A 63 -9.47 17.06 -9.23
C PHE A 63 -10.24 18.39 -9.19
N PHE A 64 -10.94 18.70 -8.09
CA PHE A 64 -11.68 19.95 -7.98
C PHE A 64 -10.76 21.17 -7.83
N ASP A 65 -9.60 21.02 -7.18
CA ASP A 65 -8.57 22.05 -7.13
C ASP A 65 -8.04 22.35 -8.55
N TYR A 66 -7.85 21.32 -9.37
CA TYR A 66 -7.50 21.49 -10.78
C TYR A 66 -8.59 22.21 -11.58
N CYS A 67 -9.87 21.80 -11.42
CA CYS A 67 -10.98 22.50 -12.06
C CYS A 67 -11.13 23.96 -11.62
N TRP A 68 -10.65 24.29 -10.42
CA TRP A 68 -10.61 25.66 -9.93
C TRP A 68 -9.42 26.45 -10.49
N LEU A 69 -8.25 25.81 -10.65
CA LEU A 69 -6.99 26.44 -11.08
C LEU A 69 -6.83 26.59 -12.62
N ASP A 70 -7.39 25.70 -13.43
CA ASP A 70 -7.00 25.59 -14.85
C ASP A 70 -7.79 26.52 -15.82
N THR A 71 -7.04 27.49 -16.37
CA THR A 71 -7.04 28.14 -17.71
C THR A 71 -8.32 28.46 -18.51
N ASN A 72 -9.46 28.83 -17.89
CA ASN A 72 -10.44 29.80 -18.43
C ASN A 72 -11.47 30.12 -17.33
N PRO A 73 -12.28 31.21 -17.37
CA PRO A 73 -12.92 31.80 -16.19
C PRO A 73 -13.63 30.74 -15.34
N GLN A 74 -13.00 30.40 -14.21
CA GLN A 74 -13.43 29.50 -13.14
C GLN A 74 -14.54 28.53 -13.56
N VAL A 75 -14.17 27.34 -14.05
CA VAL A 75 -15.13 26.24 -14.32
C VAL A 75 -16.05 26.02 -13.12
N ILE A 76 -15.50 26.21 -11.92
CA ILE A 76 -16.23 26.35 -10.67
C ILE A 76 -15.71 27.54 -9.86
N PRO A 77 -16.59 28.31 -9.18
CA PRO A 77 -16.20 29.46 -8.37
C PRO A 77 -15.50 29.06 -7.05
N ALA A 78 -15.76 27.85 -6.56
CA ALA A 78 -15.15 27.28 -5.38
C ALA A 78 -15.18 25.74 -5.44
N SER A 79 -14.22 25.08 -4.80
CA SER A 79 -14.19 23.62 -4.69
C SER A 79 -15.31 23.12 -3.76
N PRO A 80 -16.21 22.22 -4.22
CA PRO A 80 -17.25 21.63 -3.37
C PRO A 80 -16.67 20.76 -2.24
N MET A 81 -15.38 20.44 -2.30
CA MET A 81 -14.67 19.72 -1.26
C MET A 81 -14.43 20.56 0.00
N ASN A 82 -14.45 21.90 -0.10
CA ASN A 82 -14.26 22.81 1.04
C ASN A 82 -15.37 22.68 2.09
N GLU A 83 -16.58 22.31 1.67
CA GLU A 83 -17.74 22.12 2.53
C GLU A 83 -17.70 20.78 3.28
N LEU A 84 -16.86 19.83 2.82
CA LEU A 84 -16.79 18.48 3.36
C LEU A 84 -15.90 18.42 4.62
N ARG A 85 -16.55 18.51 5.79
CA ARG A 85 -15.91 18.19 7.06
C ARG A 85 -16.04 16.70 7.38
N PHE A 86 -15.07 15.91 6.97
CA PHE A 86 -14.93 14.55 7.49
C PHE A 86 -14.43 14.60 8.93
N LYS A 87 -15.17 13.99 9.86
CA LYS A 87 -14.63 13.74 11.20
C LYS A 87 -13.37 12.89 11.04
N ARG A 88 -12.25 13.38 11.55
CA ARG A 88 -11.03 12.55 11.69
C ARG A 88 -11.40 11.42 12.63
N GLN A 89 -11.72 10.25 12.08
CA GLN A 89 -11.99 9.07 12.90
C GLN A 89 -10.68 8.74 13.62
N SER A 90 -10.67 8.82 14.95
CA SER A 90 -9.56 8.33 15.76
C SER A 90 -9.44 6.82 15.59
N MET A 91 -8.23 6.26 15.70
CA MET A 91 -8.14 4.82 15.88
C MET A 91 -8.75 4.46 17.23
N THR A 92 -9.65 3.49 17.22
CA THR A 92 -10.14 2.88 18.45
C THR A 92 -9.04 2.03 19.07
N GLN A 93 -9.13 1.80 20.39
CA GLN A 93 -8.19 0.92 21.08
C GLN A 93 -8.20 -0.49 20.46
N ALA A 94 -9.38 -0.99 20.07
CA ALA A 94 -9.51 -2.28 19.38
C ALA A 94 -8.80 -2.34 18.02
N GLU A 95 -8.76 -1.23 17.27
CA GLU A 95 -7.99 -1.16 16.02
C GLU A 95 -6.48 -1.14 16.27
N LEU A 96 -6.03 -0.45 17.33
CA LEU A 96 -4.64 -0.46 17.77
C LEU A 96 -4.20 -1.85 18.21
N ASP A 97 -5.04 -2.53 19.00
CA ASP A 97 -4.76 -3.88 19.48
C ASP A 97 -4.71 -4.87 18.30
N LYS A 98 -5.59 -4.73 17.30
CA LYS A 98 -5.50 -5.47 16.02
C LYS A 98 -4.24 -5.20 15.21
N ILE A 99 -3.62 -4.02 15.36
CA ILE A 99 -2.34 -3.73 14.69
C ILE A 99 -1.20 -4.42 15.46
N LYS A 100 -1.23 -4.36 16.78
CA LYS A 100 -0.25 -5.04 17.64
C LYS A 100 -0.31 -6.56 17.51
N ASP A 101 -1.51 -7.12 17.38
CA ASP A 101 -1.74 -8.55 17.15
C ASP A 101 -1.22 -9.04 15.78
N LYS A 102 -0.97 -8.12 14.84
CA LYS A 102 -0.37 -8.45 13.53
C LYS A 102 1.16 -8.46 13.56
N CYS A 103 1.78 -8.05 14.67
CA CYS A 103 3.23 -8.04 14.78
C CYS A 103 3.72 -9.46 15.09
N LEU A 104 4.71 -9.93 14.32
CA LEU A 104 5.41 -11.18 14.60
C LEU A 104 6.61 -10.89 15.50
N PHE A 105 6.51 -11.26 16.77
CA PHE A 105 7.58 -11.07 17.76
C PHE A 105 8.71 -12.10 17.57
N SER A 106 9.87 -11.85 18.18
CA SER A 106 11.08 -12.67 17.98
C SER A 106 10.90 -14.15 18.35
N ASP A 107 10.21 -14.44 19.44
CA ASP A 107 9.93 -15.83 19.85
C ASP A 107 8.99 -16.55 18.88
N GLU A 108 8.01 -15.82 18.32
CA GLU A 108 7.08 -16.35 17.33
C GLU A 108 7.78 -16.61 16.00
N PHE A 109 8.68 -15.70 15.59
CA PHE A 109 9.51 -15.90 14.41
C PHE A 109 10.44 -17.10 14.57
N LYS A 110 11.04 -17.30 15.76
CA LYS A 110 11.88 -18.47 16.05
C LYS A 110 11.09 -19.77 15.88
N LYS A 111 9.88 -19.85 16.45
CA LYS A 111 8.98 -20.99 16.29
C LYS A 111 8.60 -21.21 14.82
N LEU A 112 8.27 -20.15 14.08
CA LEU A 112 7.97 -20.23 12.66
C LEU A 112 9.17 -20.80 11.88
N LYS A 113 10.38 -20.32 12.14
CA LYS A 113 11.60 -20.81 11.49
C LYS A 113 11.83 -22.29 11.78
N GLU A 114 11.64 -22.73 13.01
CA GLU A 114 11.75 -24.15 13.39
C GLU A 114 10.71 -25.02 12.63
N LEU A 115 9.46 -24.58 12.56
CA LEU A 115 8.41 -25.26 11.78
C LEU A 115 8.77 -25.36 10.30
N MET A 116 9.31 -24.29 9.71
CA MET A 116 9.75 -24.28 8.31
C MET A 116 10.94 -25.24 8.07
N ILE A 117 11.85 -25.37 9.03
CA ILE A 117 12.98 -26.33 8.94
C ILE A 117 12.45 -27.77 9.01
N THR A 118 11.48 -28.05 9.89
CA THR A 118 10.88 -29.37 10.01
C THR A 118 10.12 -29.75 8.73
N ASP A 119 9.26 -28.85 8.22
CA ASP A 119 8.52 -29.06 6.97
C ASP A 119 9.42 -29.21 5.74
N GLU A 120 10.58 -28.52 5.72
CA GLU A 120 11.64 -28.73 4.72
C GLU A 120 12.22 -30.14 4.80
N LYS A 121 12.55 -30.64 6.01
CA LYS A 121 13.19 -31.95 6.21
C LYS A 121 12.26 -33.13 5.94
N GLU A 122 10.98 -33.00 6.28
CA GLU A 122 9.98 -34.05 6.08
C GLU A 122 9.59 -34.24 4.60
N GLU A 123 9.87 -33.25 3.76
CA GLU A 123 9.56 -33.29 2.34
C GLU A 123 10.43 -34.32 1.60
N ARG A 124 9.78 -35.30 0.94
CA ARG A 124 10.47 -36.37 0.20
C ARG A 124 10.95 -35.92 -1.18
N SER A 125 10.24 -34.97 -1.80
CA SER A 125 10.62 -34.46 -3.13
C SER A 125 11.77 -33.45 -3.04
N TYR A 126 12.88 -33.74 -3.73
CA TYR A 126 14.03 -32.84 -3.78
C TYR A 126 13.66 -31.43 -4.28
N LEU A 127 12.83 -31.33 -5.32
CA LEU A 127 12.44 -30.03 -5.89
C LEU A 127 11.59 -29.22 -4.91
N VAL A 128 10.65 -29.87 -4.22
CA VAL A 128 9.78 -29.21 -3.23
C VAL A 128 10.59 -28.79 -2.01
N ARG A 129 11.47 -29.68 -1.51
CA ARG A 129 12.41 -29.38 -0.41
C ARG A 129 13.27 -28.17 -0.73
N ARG A 130 13.86 -28.11 -1.93
CA ARG A 130 14.67 -26.97 -2.39
C ARG A 130 13.87 -25.67 -2.42
N ASN A 131 12.60 -25.72 -2.84
CA ASN A 131 11.74 -24.54 -2.87
C ASN A 131 11.35 -24.08 -1.46
N LYS A 132 11.02 -25.00 -0.55
CA LYS A 132 10.77 -24.72 0.87
C LYS A 132 12.00 -24.07 1.54
N HIS A 133 13.19 -24.60 1.26
CA HIS A 133 14.45 -24.04 1.73
C HIS A 133 14.66 -22.58 1.27
N ARG A 134 14.46 -22.31 -0.03
CA ARG A 134 14.57 -20.96 -0.59
C ARG A 134 13.56 -20.01 0.01
N TYR A 135 12.31 -20.46 0.19
CA TYR A 135 11.26 -19.68 0.82
C TYR A 135 11.59 -19.34 2.27
N ARG A 136 12.11 -20.30 3.05
CA ARG A 136 12.61 -20.07 4.42
C ARG A 136 13.69 -19.01 4.47
N LEU A 137 14.72 -19.13 3.63
CA LEU A 137 15.81 -18.14 3.55
C LEU A 137 15.28 -16.75 3.16
N PHE A 138 14.31 -16.69 2.25
CA PHE A 138 13.69 -15.44 1.84
C PHE A 138 12.90 -14.76 2.97
N VAL A 139 12.10 -15.53 3.71
CA VAL A 139 11.36 -15.04 4.88
C VAL A 139 12.32 -14.56 5.96
N GLU A 140 13.40 -15.30 6.23
CA GLU A 140 14.45 -14.92 7.17
C GLU A 140 15.19 -13.65 6.74
N PHE A 141 15.51 -13.53 5.46
CA PHE A 141 16.08 -12.31 4.89
C PHE A 141 15.15 -11.10 5.09
N CYS A 142 13.86 -11.24 4.80
CA CYS A 142 12.89 -10.16 4.99
C CYS A 142 12.75 -9.75 6.46
N TYR A 143 12.71 -10.73 7.37
CA TYR A 143 12.61 -10.49 8.81
C TYR A 143 13.84 -9.74 9.34
N LEU A 144 15.04 -10.19 8.99
CA LEU A 144 16.29 -9.61 9.50
C LEU A 144 16.60 -8.22 8.93
N ASN A 145 16.24 -7.97 7.67
CA ASN A 145 16.56 -6.71 6.99
C ASN A 145 15.41 -5.68 7.04
N GLY A 146 14.21 -6.07 7.47
CA GLY A 146 13.03 -5.20 7.48
C GLY A 146 12.60 -4.74 6.08
N THR A 147 13.09 -5.38 5.03
CA THR A 147 12.81 -5.05 3.62
C THR A 147 11.38 -5.45 3.25
N ARG A 148 10.72 -4.66 2.40
CA ARG A 148 9.43 -5.06 1.84
C ARG A 148 9.62 -6.28 0.93
N TYR A 149 8.59 -7.13 0.85
CA TYR A 149 8.60 -8.35 0.01
C TYR A 149 9.07 -8.08 -1.43
N GLY A 150 8.56 -7.01 -2.06
CA GLY A 150 8.95 -6.65 -3.43
C GLY A 150 10.40 -6.19 -3.57
N GLU A 151 10.93 -5.49 -2.57
CA GLU A 151 12.33 -5.04 -2.54
C GLU A 151 13.27 -6.25 -2.38
N ALA A 152 12.93 -7.16 -1.47
CA ALA A 152 13.67 -8.41 -1.28
C ALA A 152 13.64 -9.30 -2.52
N ALA A 153 12.49 -9.43 -3.19
CA ALA A 153 12.35 -10.24 -4.40
C ALA A 153 13.13 -9.66 -5.60
N GLY A 154 13.25 -8.33 -5.69
CA GLY A 154 14.05 -7.65 -6.70
C GLY A 154 15.55 -7.59 -6.40
N SER A 155 15.99 -8.11 -5.25
CA SER A 155 17.38 -8.03 -4.82
C SER A 155 18.26 -9.02 -5.60
N THR A 156 19.25 -8.49 -6.31
CA THR A 156 20.33 -9.23 -6.96
C THR A 156 21.66 -9.11 -6.20
N TRP A 157 22.62 -9.98 -6.51
CA TRP A 157 23.96 -9.99 -5.91
C TRP A 157 24.74 -8.67 -6.08
N SER A 158 24.46 -7.89 -7.13
CA SER A 158 25.10 -6.58 -7.33
C SER A 158 24.77 -5.57 -6.23
N HIS A 159 23.63 -5.72 -5.55
CA HIS A 159 23.25 -4.85 -4.42
C HIS A 159 24.01 -5.20 -3.13
N ALA A 160 24.51 -6.42 -2.99
CA ALA A 160 25.25 -6.86 -1.79
C ALA A 160 26.65 -6.24 -1.71
N ASN A 161 27.30 -6.01 -2.86
CA ASN A 161 28.70 -5.58 -2.94
C ASN A 161 28.92 -4.06 -2.76
N GLN A 162 27.86 -3.25 -2.66
CA GLN A 162 27.95 -1.79 -2.51
C GLN A 162 27.85 -1.30 -1.05
N GLY A 163 28.08 -2.18 -0.07
CA GLY A 163 28.09 -1.82 1.35
C GLY A 163 26.72 -1.80 2.05
N GLY A 164 25.62 -2.06 1.33
CA GLY A 164 24.26 -2.00 1.87
C GLY A 164 23.80 -3.22 2.69
N PHE A 165 24.37 -4.41 2.45
CA PHE A 165 24.00 -5.66 3.15
C PHE A 165 25.13 -6.22 4.03
N ILE A 166 26.22 -5.45 4.22
CA ILE A 166 27.39 -5.85 5.01
C ILE A 166 27.12 -5.56 6.49
N LEU A 167 26.33 -6.40 7.14
CA LEU A 167 26.38 -6.53 8.60
C LEU A 167 26.00 -7.92 9.11
N ILE A 168 25.35 -8.75 8.29
CA ILE A 168 24.83 -10.04 8.76
C ILE A 168 25.76 -11.21 8.41
N HIS A 169 26.56 -11.12 7.34
CA HIS A 169 27.50 -12.20 6.99
C HIS A 169 28.64 -12.37 8.02
N LYS A 170 28.95 -11.31 8.79
CA LYS A 170 29.94 -11.36 9.88
C LYS A 170 29.39 -12.02 11.14
N LEU A 171 28.07 -12.01 11.35
CA LEU A 171 27.42 -12.65 12.51
C LEU A 171 27.09 -14.13 12.28
N ILE A 172 26.84 -14.54 11.03
CA ILE A 172 26.52 -15.94 10.71
C ILE A 172 27.79 -16.80 10.54
N GLY A 173 28.93 -16.19 10.16
CA GLY A 173 30.21 -16.88 9.97
C GLY A 173 31.00 -17.20 11.25
N GLU A 174 30.60 -16.67 12.41
CA GLU A 174 31.30 -16.89 13.69
C GLU A 174 30.64 -17.98 14.57
N ASN A 175 29.55 -18.62 14.12
CA ASN A 175 28.84 -19.68 14.87
C ASN A 175 28.53 -20.95 14.04
N LEU A 176 29.36 -21.25 13.03
CA LEU A 176 29.39 -22.56 12.38
C LEU A 176 30.75 -23.22 12.55
#